data_AF-A0A7U6Y7N4-F1
#
_entry.id   AF-A0A7U6Y7N4-F1
#
_cell.length_a   1.000
_cell.length_b   1.000
_cell.length_c   1.000
_cell.angle_alpha   90.00
_cell.angle_beta   90.00
_cell.angle_gamma   90.00
#
_symmetry.space_group_name_H-M   'P 1'
#
loop_
_entity.id
_entity.type
_entity.pdbx_description
1 polymer ?
#
loop_
_entity_poly.entity_id
_entity_poly.type
_entity_poly.pdbx_seq_one_letter_code
_entity_poly.pdbx_strand_id
1 'polypeptide(L)'
;MSEQLRYKVFEKLKQHEHHKDNFYADKHNNATIGAGYTPVVKGQGGVWKVRPEAEADFKAAGITLSKQHKHAFEELVYAKNNPSAKDAAARQDAAMKNLGDISLNEDKAKALSGRLIDEGIKHTEKTLGKDRFDGLDEKRKLAISGAAYQSLANVTRIGPKTTDAFNSLAHNAGPMALSEGIGSFLGWL
;
A
#
# COMPACT_ATOMS: atom_id res chain seq x y z
N MET A 1 -8.13 -5.96 -17.98
CA MET A 1 -6.86 -6.41 -17.38
C MET A 1 -6.84 -5.93 -15.93
N SER A 2 -7.54 -6.58 -14.99
CA SER A 2 -7.76 -5.88 -13.69
C SER A 2 -8.16 -6.71 -12.47
N GLU A 3 -8.68 -7.93 -12.57
CA GLU A 3 -9.07 -8.68 -11.36
C GLU A 3 -8.04 -9.74 -10.94
N GLN A 4 -7.53 -10.54 -11.88
CA GLN A 4 -6.48 -11.52 -11.61
C GLN A 4 -5.18 -10.88 -11.11
N LEU A 5 -4.78 -9.74 -11.68
CA LEU A 5 -3.59 -9.02 -11.22
C LEU A 5 -3.78 -8.45 -9.82
N ARG A 6 -4.94 -7.84 -9.54
CA ARG A 6 -5.29 -7.34 -8.20
C ARG A 6 -5.23 -8.45 -7.16
N TYR A 7 -5.82 -9.61 -7.46
CA TYR A 7 -5.79 -10.77 -6.57
C TYR A 7 -4.36 -11.24 -6.28
N LYS A 8 -3.52 -11.37 -7.31
CA LYS A 8 -2.13 -11.79 -7.15
C LYS A 8 -1.29 -10.76 -6.38
N VAL A 9 -1.55 -9.45 -6.56
CA VAL A 9 -0.92 -8.40 -5.75
C VAL A 9 -1.35 -8.53 -4.30
N PHE A 10 -2.63 -8.75 -4.02
CA PHE A 10 -3.14 -8.94 -2.66
C PHE A 10 -2.51 -10.16 -1.97
N GLU A 11 -2.44 -11.32 -2.64
CA GLU A 11 -1.80 -12.52 -2.07
C GLU A 11 -0.32 -12.27 -1.74
N LYS A 12 0.38 -11.51 -2.60
CA LYS A 12 1.76 -11.10 -2.33
C LYS A 12 1.84 -10.14 -1.13
N LEU A 13 0.93 -9.18 -1.03
CA LEU A 13 0.86 -8.26 0.11
C LEU A 13 0.57 -9.00 1.43
N LYS A 14 -0.29 -10.02 1.43
CA LYS A 14 -0.54 -10.86 2.63
C LYS A 14 0.76 -11.44 3.21
N GLN A 15 1.67 -11.89 2.34
CA GLN A 15 2.95 -12.48 2.74
C GLN A 15 3.94 -11.44 3.29
N HIS A 16 3.92 -10.21 2.76
CA HIS A 16 4.89 -9.17 3.12
C HIS A 16 4.42 -8.20 4.22
N GLU A 17 3.12 -7.93 4.31
CA GLU A 17 2.56 -6.90 5.21
C GLU A 17 2.05 -7.47 6.55
N HIS A 18 2.31 -8.76 6.82
CA HIS A 18 1.85 -9.47 8.02
C HIS A 18 0.35 -9.29 8.26
N HIS A 19 -0.47 -9.78 7.34
CA HIS A 19 -1.92 -9.65 7.37
C HIS A 19 -2.52 -9.88 8.77
N LYS A 20 -3.34 -8.92 9.25
CA LYS A 20 -4.08 -9.06 10.50
C LYS A 20 -5.56 -8.69 10.33
N ASP A 21 -6.40 -9.48 10.97
CA ASP A 21 -7.85 -9.31 10.91
C ASP A 21 -8.33 -8.05 11.65
N ASN A 22 -7.63 -7.62 12.69
CA ASN A 22 -7.95 -6.44 13.49
C ASN A 22 -6.89 -5.35 13.37
N PHE A 23 -7.22 -4.15 13.83
CA PHE A 23 -6.26 -3.05 13.91
C PHE A 23 -5.06 -3.39 14.80
N TYR A 24 -3.87 -3.03 14.32
CA TYR A 24 -2.60 -3.13 15.02
C TYR A 24 -1.75 -1.88 14.80
N ALA A 25 -0.81 -1.63 15.71
CA ALA A 25 0.23 -0.64 15.48
C ALA A 25 1.32 -1.25 14.59
N ASP A 26 1.61 -0.62 13.45
CA ASP A 26 2.75 -0.99 12.60
C ASP A 26 4.10 -0.59 13.24
N LYS A 27 5.22 -0.87 12.56
CA LYS A 27 6.57 -0.49 13.01
C LYS A 27 6.79 1.02 13.16
N HIS A 28 5.90 1.84 12.60
CA HIS A 28 5.89 3.30 12.70
C HIS A 28 4.79 3.81 13.65
N ASN A 29 4.22 2.89 14.43
CA ASN A 29 3.15 3.14 15.38
C ASN A 29 1.89 3.75 14.72
N ASN A 30 1.58 3.39 13.48
CA ASN A 30 0.35 3.77 12.78
C ASN A 30 -0.71 2.68 12.94
N ALA A 31 -1.96 3.09 13.12
CA ALA A 31 -3.10 2.19 13.12
C ALA A 31 -3.27 1.55 11.73
N THR A 32 -3.07 0.25 11.64
CA THR A 32 -3.06 -0.50 10.39
C THR A 32 -3.94 -1.75 10.52
N ILE A 33 -4.59 -2.19 9.44
CA ILE A 33 -5.46 -3.37 9.43
C ILE A 33 -5.29 -4.13 8.10
N GLY A 34 -5.61 -5.43 8.08
CA GLY A 34 -5.60 -6.24 6.86
C GLY A 34 -4.19 -6.37 6.29
N ALA A 35 -4.08 -6.26 4.96
CA ALA A 35 -2.80 -6.31 4.26
C ALA A 35 -2.11 -4.93 4.25
N GLY A 36 -1.75 -4.41 5.43
CA GLY A 36 -1.02 -3.14 5.55
C GLY A 36 -1.85 -1.88 5.25
N TYR A 37 -3.18 -1.94 5.37
CA TYR A 37 -4.04 -0.78 5.12
C TYR A 37 -3.98 0.20 6.29
N THR A 38 -3.50 1.43 6.04
CA THR A 38 -3.40 2.49 7.05
C THR A 38 -4.33 3.66 6.68
N PRO A 39 -5.44 3.90 7.41
CA PRO A 39 -6.37 5.00 7.11
C PRO A 39 -5.84 6.39 7.47
N VAL A 40 -4.84 6.49 8.34
CA VAL A 40 -4.23 7.77 8.74
C VAL A 40 -2.83 7.87 8.13
N VAL A 41 -2.61 8.88 7.29
CA VAL A 41 -1.37 9.02 6.51
C VAL A 41 -0.79 10.42 6.58
N LYS A 42 0.51 10.50 6.34
CA LYS A 42 1.23 11.76 6.23
C LYS A 42 1.00 12.37 4.84
N GLY A 43 0.30 13.50 4.79
CA GLY A 43 0.01 14.24 3.57
C GLY A 43 1.18 15.10 3.08
N GLN A 44 0.94 15.80 1.96
CA GLN A 44 1.86 16.80 1.42
C GLN A 44 2.05 17.94 2.43
N GLY A 45 3.32 18.30 2.71
CA GLY A 45 3.66 19.24 3.79
C GLY A 45 3.92 18.57 5.15
N GLY A 46 3.82 17.24 5.24
CA GLY A 46 4.18 16.48 6.43
C GLY A 46 3.11 16.44 7.52
N VAL A 47 1.93 16.98 7.26
CA VAL A 47 0.77 16.96 8.15
C VAL A 47 0.02 15.63 8.02
N TRP A 48 -0.25 14.98 9.13
CA TRP A 48 -1.07 13.76 9.18
C TRP A 48 -2.54 14.08 8.98
N LYS A 49 -3.24 13.21 8.26
CA LYS A 49 -4.67 13.30 7.98
C LYS A 49 -5.28 11.92 7.76
N VAL A 50 -6.59 11.80 7.91
CA VAL A 50 -7.33 10.63 7.44
C VAL A 50 -7.29 10.62 5.91
N ARG A 51 -7.09 9.46 5.28
CA ARG A 51 -7.19 9.31 3.83
C ARG A 51 -8.60 9.74 3.40
N PRO A 52 -8.74 10.65 2.41
CA PRO A 52 -10.05 11.06 1.90
C PRO A 52 -10.92 9.87 1.45
N GLU A 53 -10.28 8.82 0.96
CA GLU A 53 -10.92 7.62 0.42
C GLU A 53 -11.26 6.60 1.50
N ALA A 54 -10.81 6.78 2.75
CA ALA A 54 -10.91 5.74 3.78
C ALA A 54 -12.35 5.27 4.01
N GLU A 55 -13.30 6.19 4.10
CA GLU A 55 -14.71 5.83 4.27
C GLU A 55 -15.25 5.04 3.07
N ALA A 56 -14.86 5.41 1.85
CA ALA A 56 -15.27 4.70 0.65
C ALA A 56 -14.64 3.29 0.57
N ASP A 57 -13.40 3.14 1.02
CA ASP A 57 -12.69 1.86 1.06
C ASP A 57 -13.31 0.91 2.10
N PHE A 58 -13.60 1.39 3.31
CA PHE A 58 -14.30 0.60 4.33
C PHE A 58 -15.72 0.23 3.87
N LYS A 59 -16.45 1.16 3.24
CA LYS A 59 -17.78 0.89 2.69
C LYS A 59 -17.72 -0.16 1.56
N ALA A 60 -16.72 -0.10 0.69
CA ALA A 60 -16.52 -1.10 -0.36
C ALA A 60 -16.20 -2.49 0.22
N ALA A 61 -15.58 -2.55 1.40
CA ALA A 61 -15.38 -3.77 2.16
C ALA A 61 -16.61 -4.21 2.98
N GLY A 62 -17.76 -3.56 2.84
CA GLY A 62 -18.97 -3.87 3.61
C GLY A 62 -18.85 -3.52 5.10
N ILE A 63 -17.96 -2.60 5.46
CA ILE A 63 -17.74 -2.13 6.83
C ILE A 63 -18.31 -0.73 6.96
N THR A 64 -19.31 -0.58 7.83
CA THR A 64 -19.87 0.75 8.15
C THR A 64 -19.10 1.35 9.31
N LEU A 65 -18.41 2.47 9.06
CA LEU A 65 -17.71 3.21 10.11
C LEU A 65 -18.72 3.97 10.97
N SER A 66 -18.75 3.66 12.26
CA SER A 66 -19.54 4.40 13.25
C SER A 66 -18.97 5.82 13.44
N LYS A 67 -19.73 6.69 14.11
CA LYS A 67 -19.22 8.02 14.53
C LYS A 67 -17.97 7.88 15.41
N GLN A 68 -17.92 6.86 16.25
CA GLN A 68 -16.79 6.56 17.13
C GLN A 68 -15.54 6.16 16.35
N HIS A 69 -15.68 5.35 15.28
CA HIS A 69 -14.53 4.97 14.45
C HIS A 69 -13.95 6.18 13.71
N LYS A 70 -14.82 7.02 13.14
CA LYS A 70 -14.39 8.25 12.47
C LYS A 70 -13.69 9.19 13.44
N HIS A 71 -14.25 9.37 14.63
CA HIS A 71 -13.60 10.16 15.68
C HIS A 71 -12.25 9.57 16.09
N ALA A 72 -12.13 8.24 16.24
CA ALA A 72 -10.85 7.58 16.54
C ALA A 72 -9.79 7.87 15.48
N PHE A 73 -10.13 7.95 14.19
CA PHE A 73 -9.18 8.36 13.16
C PHE A 73 -8.70 9.81 13.34
N GLU A 74 -9.58 10.74 13.71
CA GLU A 74 -9.21 12.13 14.01
C GLU A 74 -8.32 12.24 15.26
N GLU A 75 -8.57 11.41 16.27
CA GLU A 75 -7.73 11.31 17.48
C GLU A 75 -6.30 10.82 17.14
N LEU A 76 -6.18 9.83 16.25
CA LEU A 76 -4.88 9.37 15.74
C LEU A 76 -4.16 10.47 14.95
N VAL A 77 -4.89 11.22 14.13
CA VAL A 77 -4.35 12.38 13.41
C VAL A 77 -3.83 13.44 14.38
N TYR A 78 -4.60 13.77 15.41
CA TYR A 78 -4.19 14.71 16.44
C TYR A 78 -2.90 14.27 17.13
N ALA A 79 -2.84 13.02 17.61
CA ALA A 79 -1.68 12.48 18.30
C ALA A 79 -0.41 12.51 17.41
N LYS A 80 -0.56 12.21 16.11
CA LYS A 80 0.54 12.22 15.14
C LYS A 80 1.02 13.63 14.79
N ASN A 81 0.13 14.62 14.75
CA ASN A 81 0.49 16.02 14.50
C ASN A 81 1.00 16.74 15.75
N ASN A 82 0.67 16.26 16.95
CA ASN A 82 1.03 16.88 18.22
C ASN A 82 1.75 15.89 19.15
N PRO A 83 2.89 15.30 18.74
CA PRO A 83 3.53 14.22 19.50
C PRO A 83 4.07 14.66 20.87
N SER A 84 4.30 15.97 21.08
CA SER A 84 4.75 16.53 22.36
C SER A 84 3.60 16.89 23.31
N ALA A 85 2.33 16.73 22.90
CA ALA A 85 1.21 16.97 23.79
C ALA A 85 1.15 15.88 24.88
N LYS A 86 0.89 16.29 26.12
CA LYS A 86 0.92 15.38 27.29
C LYS A 86 -0.09 14.23 27.18
N ASP A 87 -1.16 14.43 26.43
CA ASP A 87 -2.25 13.49 26.22
C ASP A 87 -2.13 12.70 24.90
N ALA A 88 -1.13 12.97 24.05
CA ALA A 88 -1.03 12.36 22.72
C ALA A 88 -1.01 10.82 22.76
N ALA A 89 -0.19 10.23 23.63
CA ALA A 89 -0.11 8.77 23.80
C ALA A 89 -1.43 8.17 24.30
N ALA A 90 -2.06 8.80 25.30
CA ALA A 90 -3.33 8.33 25.85
C ALA A 90 -4.47 8.41 24.83
N ARG A 91 -4.50 9.47 24.01
CA ARG A 91 -5.47 9.64 22.91
C ARG A 91 -5.25 8.60 21.82
N GLN A 92 -3.99 8.33 21.46
CA GLN A 92 -3.66 7.26 20.52
C GLN A 92 -4.12 5.88 21.02
N ASP A 93 -3.84 5.54 22.28
CA ASP A 93 -4.24 4.26 22.87
C ASP A 93 -5.76 4.10 22.94
N ALA A 94 -6.47 5.16 23.33
CA ALA A 94 -7.93 5.18 23.36
C ALA A 94 -8.52 5.03 21.96
N ALA A 95 -7.95 5.72 20.97
CA ALA A 95 -8.36 5.58 19.58
C ALA A 95 -8.14 4.16 19.04
N MET A 96 -7.00 3.53 19.34
CA MET A 96 -6.74 2.14 18.96
C MET A 96 -7.76 1.17 19.56
N LYS A 97 -8.13 1.35 20.84
CA LYS A 97 -9.19 0.55 21.48
C LYS A 97 -10.55 0.74 20.82
N ASN A 98 -10.90 1.97 20.45
CA ASN A 98 -12.14 2.30 19.76
C ASN A 98 -12.23 1.76 18.32
N LEU A 99 -11.14 1.22 17.77
CA LEU A 99 -11.10 0.55 16.48
C LEU A 99 -11.06 -0.99 16.62
N GLY A 100 -11.00 -1.51 17.85
CA GLY A 100 -10.77 -2.93 18.12
C GLY A 100 -11.93 -3.85 17.72
N ASP A 101 -13.13 -3.31 17.58
CA ASP A 101 -14.33 -4.04 17.12
C ASP A 101 -14.38 -4.19 15.59
N ILE A 102 -13.55 -3.45 14.84
CA ILE A 102 -13.39 -3.66 13.41
C ILE A 102 -12.53 -4.92 13.19
N SER A 103 -13.15 -5.92 12.56
CA SER A 103 -12.51 -7.17 12.17
C SER A 103 -12.78 -7.48 10.70
N LEU A 104 -11.73 -7.93 10.00
CA LEU A 104 -11.75 -8.35 8.61
C LEU A 104 -11.76 -9.87 8.55
N ASN A 105 -12.55 -10.41 7.61
CA ASN A 105 -12.24 -11.71 7.02
C ASN A 105 -11.47 -11.47 5.72
N GLU A 106 -11.04 -12.54 5.07
CA GLU A 106 -10.24 -12.45 3.84
C GLU A 106 -10.93 -11.63 2.74
N ASP A 107 -12.24 -11.82 2.53
CA ASP A 107 -12.98 -11.11 1.48
C ASP A 107 -13.08 -9.61 1.77
N LYS A 108 -13.32 -9.22 3.02
CA LYS A 108 -13.32 -7.81 3.43
C LYS A 108 -11.93 -7.20 3.30
N ALA A 109 -10.87 -7.94 3.63
CA ALA A 109 -9.50 -7.46 3.46
C ALA A 109 -9.13 -7.24 1.99
N LYS A 110 -9.53 -8.17 1.11
CA LYS A 110 -9.39 -8.03 -0.35
C LYS A 110 -10.10 -6.79 -0.85
N ALA A 111 -11.35 -6.58 -0.42
CA ALA A 111 -12.15 -5.43 -0.83
C ALA A 111 -11.57 -4.11 -0.30
N LEU A 112 -11.11 -4.08 0.95
CA LEU A 112 -10.53 -2.90 1.60
C LEU A 112 -9.26 -2.44 0.86
N SER A 113 -8.34 -3.36 0.60
CA SER A 113 -7.08 -3.05 -0.12
C SER A 113 -7.28 -2.92 -1.63
N GLY A 114 -8.39 -3.42 -2.18
CA GLY A 114 -8.61 -3.54 -3.62
C GLY A 114 -8.58 -2.21 -4.37
N ARG A 115 -9.20 -1.16 -3.81
CA ARG A 115 -9.20 0.19 -4.40
C ARG A 115 -7.80 0.80 -4.44
N LEU A 116 -7.04 0.67 -3.35
CA LEU A 116 -5.63 1.13 -3.31
C LEU A 116 -4.74 0.35 -4.28
N ILE A 117 -4.95 -0.96 -4.43
CA ILE A 117 -4.22 -1.77 -5.42
C ILE A 117 -4.55 -1.29 -6.83
N ASP A 118 -5.82 -1.03 -7.14
CA ASP A 118 -6.23 -0.51 -8.45
C ASP A 118 -5.61 0.86 -8.75
N GLU A 119 -5.62 1.77 -7.77
CA GLU A 119 -5.00 3.08 -7.88
C GLU A 119 -3.49 2.95 -8.10
N GLY A 120 -2.83 2.04 -7.38
CA GLY A 120 -1.41 1.72 -7.57
C GLY A 120 -1.10 1.18 -8.97
N ILE A 121 -1.93 0.28 -9.50
CA ILE A 121 -1.80 -0.25 -10.86
C ILE A 121 -1.99 0.88 -11.89
N LYS A 122 -3.08 1.66 -11.77
CA LYS A 122 -3.37 2.79 -12.69
C LYS A 122 -2.27 3.84 -12.66
N HIS A 123 -1.74 4.16 -11.48
CA HIS A 123 -0.61 5.08 -11.34
C HIS A 123 0.65 4.52 -12.01
N THR A 124 0.88 3.22 -11.90
CA THR A 124 1.99 2.53 -12.56
C THR A 124 1.86 2.56 -14.06
N GLU A 125 0.69 2.21 -14.62
CA GLU A 125 0.41 2.30 -16.05
C GLU A 125 0.65 3.72 -16.57
N LYS A 126 0.19 4.73 -15.83
CA LYS A 126 0.40 6.15 -16.20
C LYS A 126 1.87 6.57 -16.16
N THR A 127 2.62 6.12 -15.15
CA THR A 127 4.01 6.54 -14.93
C THR A 127 4.97 5.88 -15.91
N LEU A 128 4.78 4.59 -16.21
CA LEU A 128 5.64 3.85 -17.13
C LEU A 128 5.22 4.02 -18.59
N GLY A 129 3.95 4.33 -18.83
CA GLY A 129 3.29 4.15 -20.12
C GLY A 129 2.68 2.75 -20.23
N LYS A 130 1.45 2.69 -20.76
CA LYS A 130 0.66 1.46 -20.79
C LYS A 130 1.36 0.32 -21.52
N ASP A 131 1.91 0.57 -22.70
CA ASP A 131 2.60 -0.45 -23.51
C ASP A 131 3.81 -1.04 -22.78
N ARG A 132 4.54 -0.20 -22.03
CA ARG A 132 5.69 -0.65 -21.24
C ARG A 132 5.25 -1.49 -20.05
N PHE A 133 4.20 -1.08 -19.35
CA PHE A 133 3.63 -1.88 -18.27
C PHE A 133 3.11 -3.22 -18.80
N ASP A 134 2.41 -3.22 -19.93
CA ASP A 134 1.84 -4.43 -20.54
C ASP A 134 2.93 -5.40 -21.00
N GLY A 135 4.08 -4.89 -21.45
CA GLY A 135 5.27 -5.68 -21.79
C GLY A 135 6.06 -6.27 -20.61
N LEU A 136 5.76 -5.89 -19.36
CA LEU A 136 6.39 -6.51 -18.19
C LEU A 136 5.89 -7.95 -17.99
N ASP A 137 6.81 -8.84 -17.59
CA ASP A 137 6.43 -10.15 -17.09
C ASP A 137 5.65 -10.04 -15.78
N GLU A 138 4.95 -11.12 -15.44
CA GLU A 138 4.04 -11.14 -14.30
C GLU A 138 4.74 -10.80 -12.97
N LYS A 139 5.93 -11.35 -12.71
CA LYS A 139 6.64 -11.09 -11.44
C LYS A 139 6.96 -9.61 -11.29
N ARG A 140 7.34 -8.95 -12.38
CA ARG A 140 7.61 -7.51 -12.40
C ARG A 140 6.35 -6.68 -12.25
N LYS A 141 5.26 -7.03 -12.92
CA LYS A 141 3.95 -6.38 -12.72
C LYS A 141 3.53 -6.43 -11.26
N LEU A 142 3.69 -7.58 -10.61
CA LEU A 142 3.39 -7.75 -9.18
C LEU A 142 4.31 -6.93 -8.29
N ALA A 143 5.62 -6.91 -8.56
CA ALA A 143 6.59 -6.16 -7.77
C ALA A 143 6.34 -4.65 -7.84
N ILE A 144 6.14 -4.09 -9.04
CA ILE A 144 5.93 -2.65 -9.19
C ILE A 144 4.57 -2.20 -8.67
N SER A 145 3.53 -3.03 -8.84
CA SER A 145 2.19 -2.75 -8.30
C SER A 145 2.16 -2.85 -6.77
N GLY A 146 2.87 -3.81 -6.18
CA GLY A 146 3.06 -3.90 -4.73
C GLY A 146 3.85 -2.72 -4.17
N ALA A 147 4.90 -2.27 -4.87
CA ALA A 147 5.64 -1.07 -4.49
C ALA A 147 4.76 0.19 -4.56
N ALA A 148 3.88 0.29 -5.55
CA ALA A 148 2.90 1.35 -5.69
C ALA A 148 1.90 1.37 -4.52
N TYR A 149 1.45 0.20 -4.07
CA TYR A 149 0.56 0.05 -2.92
C TYR A 149 1.19 0.64 -1.63
N GLN A 150 2.47 0.35 -1.39
CA GLN A 150 3.20 0.91 -0.24
C GLN A 150 3.43 2.42 -0.39
N SER A 151 3.77 2.88 -1.59
CA SER A 151 3.88 4.31 -1.91
C SER A 151 3.92 4.52 -3.42
N LEU A 152 3.03 5.36 -3.94
CA LEU A 152 3.03 5.73 -5.36
C LEU A 152 4.37 6.32 -5.82
N ALA A 153 5.07 7.04 -4.93
CA ALA A 153 6.39 7.61 -5.23
C ALA A 153 7.47 6.53 -5.49
N ASN A 154 7.28 5.30 -4.98
CA ASN A 154 8.17 4.19 -5.29
C ASN A 154 8.12 3.82 -6.79
N VAL A 155 6.99 4.01 -7.46
CA VAL A 155 6.87 3.78 -8.90
C VAL A 155 7.76 4.76 -9.67
N THR A 156 7.76 6.03 -9.31
CA THR A 156 8.62 7.03 -9.96
C THR A 156 10.11 6.80 -9.66
N ARG A 157 10.44 6.21 -8.51
CA ARG A 157 11.83 5.91 -8.11
C ARG A 157 12.37 4.62 -8.72
N ILE A 158 11.54 3.58 -8.79
CA ILE A 158 11.93 2.23 -9.21
C ILE A 158 11.62 2.03 -10.70
N GLY A 159 10.49 2.55 -11.16
CA GLY A 159 9.95 2.38 -12.51
C GLY A 159 10.91 2.78 -13.64
N PRO A 160 11.48 4.00 -13.64
CA PRO A 160 12.44 4.40 -14.65
C PRO A 160 13.69 3.51 -14.66
N LYS A 161 14.21 3.12 -13.49
CA LYS A 161 15.39 2.26 -13.38
C LYS A 161 15.14 0.83 -13.87
N THR A 162 13.96 0.27 -13.60
CA THR A 162 13.57 -1.05 -14.12
C THR A 162 13.29 -1.01 -15.62
N THR A 163 12.77 0.11 -16.15
CA THR A 163 12.59 0.28 -17.61
C THR A 163 13.88 0.60 -18.35
N ASP A 164 14.79 1.36 -17.75
CA ASP A 164 16.07 1.74 -18.36
C ASP A 164 17.01 0.54 -18.43
N ALA A 165 17.04 -0.30 -17.38
CA ALA A 165 17.72 -1.59 -17.42
C ALA A 165 17.15 -2.51 -18.52
N PHE A 166 15.84 -2.45 -18.77
CA PHE A 166 15.19 -3.22 -19.81
C PHE A 166 15.50 -2.67 -21.21
N ASN A 167 15.48 -1.34 -21.39
CA ASN A 167 15.87 -0.70 -22.64
C ASN A 167 17.35 -0.94 -22.96
N SER A 168 18.24 -0.93 -21.96
CA SER A 168 19.67 -1.23 -22.17
C SER A 168 19.92 -2.71 -22.46
N LEU A 169 19.18 -3.63 -21.84
CA LEU A 169 19.28 -5.07 -22.10
C LEU A 169 18.65 -5.46 -23.45
N ALA A 170 17.51 -4.88 -23.81
CA ALA A 170 16.89 -5.07 -25.12
C ALA A 170 17.74 -4.49 -26.26
N HIS A 171 18.55 -3.44 -25.99
CA HIS A 171 19.49 -2.91 -26.98
C HIS A 171 20.83 -3.65 -27.06
N ASN A 172 21.33 -4.26 -25.98
CA ASN A 172 22.71 -4.76 -25.92
C ASN A 172 22.91 -6.23 -25.56
N ALA A 173 21.87 -7.00 -25.20
CA ALA A 173 22.08 -8.35 -24.68
C ALA A 173 21.05 -9.36 -25.19
N GLY A 174 21.55 -10.43 -25.82
CA GLY A 174 20.77 -11.62 -26.09
C GLY A 174 20.23 -12.27 -24.80
N PRO A 175 19.24 -13.18 -24.90
CA PRO A 175 18.36 -13.60 -23.79
C PRO A 175 19.06 -14.13 -22.52
N MET A 176 20.31 -14.59 -22.61
CA MET A 176 21.02 -15.22 -21.50
C MET A 176 21.72 -14.26 -20.53
N ALA A 177 21.96 -12.99 -20.89
CA ALA A 177 22.55 -12.01 -19.96
C ALA A 177 21.53 -11.33 -19.03
N LEU A 178 20.23 -11.49 -19.34
CA LEU A 178 19.11 -10.96 -18.56
C LEU A 178 18.89 -11.70 -17.23
N SER A 179 19.30 -12.97 -17.12
CA SER A 179 19.10 -13.77 -15.90
C SER A 179 20.14 -13.46 -14.82
N GLU A 180 21.39 -13.16 -15.19
CA GLU A 180 22.50 -12.99 -14.25
C GLU A 180 22.54 -11.61 -13.61
N GLY A 181 22.27 -10.53 -14.35
CA GLY A 181 22.30 -9.17 -13.81
C GLY A 181 21.15 -8.83 -12.85
N ILE A 182 20.01 -9.50 -12.99
CA ILE A 182 18.79 -9.24 -12.20
C ILE A 182 18.83 -9.97 -10.84
N GLY A 183 19.53 -11.12 -10.76
CA GLY A 183 19.71 -11.86 -9.51
C GLY A 183 20.44 -11.04 -8.44
N SER A 184 21.39 -10.19 -8.84
CA SER A 184 22.15 -9.34 -7.91
C SER A 184 21.33 -8.16 -7.38
N PHE A 185 20.46 -7.56 -8.19
CA PHE A 185 19.65 -6.40 -7.75
C PHE A 185 18.51 -6.79 -6.81
N LEU A 186 17.94 -7.99 -6.98
CA LEU A 186 16.88 -8.53 -6.10
C LEU A 186 17.40 -9.14 -4.81
N GLY A 187 18.69 -9.47 -4.71
CA GLY A 187 19.32 -9.90 -3.45
C GLY A 187 19.61 -8.74 -2.49
N TRP A 188 19.45 -7.48 -2.94
CA TRP A 188 19.74 -6.28 -2.16
C TRP A 188 18.49 -5.48 -1.75
N LEU A 189 17.30 -5.83 -2.27
CA LEU A 189 15.99 -5.29 -1.91
C LEU A 189 15.23 -6.25 -0.99
#